data_AF-A0A2U3Q193-F1
#
_entry.id   AF-A0A2U3Q193-F1
#
_cell.length_a   1.000
_cell.length_b   1.000
_cell.length_c   1.000
_cell.angle_alpha   90.00
_cell.angle_beta   90.00
_cell.angle_gamma   90.00
#
_symmetry.space_group_name_H-M   'P 1'
#
loop_
_entity.id
_entity.type
_entity.pdbx_description
1 polymer ?
#
loop_
_entity_poly.entity_id
_entity_poly.type
_entity_poly.pdbx_seq_one_letter_code
_entity_poly.pdbx_strand_id
1 'polypeptide(L)'
;MRSSPSIVPADRLDRDIYLVLEDFGACAGSAWRETDEGDTDLETVLQDIISGQYAYPVRIVCFNAVEGWSRDATPDVADALAERVANTDAEIRPALQDFIKANARRRLDVQLALPLRGVG
;
A
#
# COMPACT_ATOMS: atom_id res chain seq x y z
N MET A 1 13.75 -29.12 23.57
CA MET A 1 12.42 -28.86 24.14
C MET A 1 11.41 -29.01 23.02
N ARG A 2 10.41 -29.89 23.14
CA ARG A 2 9.34 -29.99 22.13
C ARG A 2 8.27 -28.99 22.52
N SER A 3 8.01 -27.99 21.67
CA SER A 3 6.89 -27.06 21.87
C SER A 3 5.59 -27.81 21.58
N SER A 4 4.63 -27.75 22.49
CA SER A 4 3.28 -28.25 22.23
C SER A 4 2.56 -27.25 21.34
N PRO A 5 1.86 -27.70 20.28
CA PRO A 5 1.07 -26.80 19.44
C PRO A 5 -0.03 -26.12 20.28
N SER A 6 -0.37 -24.87 19.94
CA SER A 6 -1.45 -24.13 20.58
C SER A 6 -2.77 -24.90 20.43
N ILE A 7 -3.54 -24.99 21.51
CA ILE A 7 -4.90 -25.57 21.49
C ILE A 7 -5.97 -24.53 21.14
N VAL A 8 -5.59 -23.25 21.11
CA VAL A 8 -6.46 -22.18 20.62
C VAL A 8 -6.53 -22.35 19.11
N PRO A 9 -7.73 -22.54 18.51
CA PRO A 9 -7.88 -22.46 17.08
C PRO A 9 -7.32 -21.11 16.63
N ALA A 10 -6.27 -21.12 15.81
CA ALA A 10 -5.81 -19.88 15.20
C ALA A 10 -6.97 -19.37 14.34
N ASP A 11 -7.56 -18.24 14.74
CA ASP A 11 -8.52 -17.58 13.87
C ASP A 11 -7.74 -17.12 12.64
N ARG A 12 -8.08 -17.68 11.48
CA ARG A 12 -7.42 -17.36 10.21
C ARG A 12 -7.57 -15.88 9.82
N LEU A 13 -8.48 -15.17 10.48
CA LEU A 13 -8.70 -13.74 10.32
C LEU A 13 -8.07 -12.88 11.44
N ASP A 14 -7.35 -13.48 12.38
CA ASP A 14 -6.53 -12.74 13.38
C ASP A 14 -5.26 -12.19 12.73
N ARG A 15 -5.47 -11.18 11.87
CA ARG A 15 -4.44 -10.48 11.11
C ARG A 15 -4.96 -9.17 10.57
N ASP A 16 -4.04 -8.34 10.12
CA ASP A 16 -4.36 -7.11 9.40
C ASP A 16 -4.80 -7.45 7.97
N ILE A 17 -6.00 -7.00 7.62
CA ILE A 17 -6.63 -7.20 6.31
C ILE A 17 -6.70 -5.85 5.61
N TYR A 18 -6.23 -5.81 4.38
CA TYR A 18 -6.20 -4.62 3.53
C TYR A 18 -7.24 -4.77 2.41
N LEU A 19 -8.14 -3.78 2.31
CA LEU A 19 -9.10 -3.69 1.22
C LEU A 19 -8.81 -2.46 0.38
N VAL A 20 -8.92 -2.62 -0.95
CA VAL A 20 -8.64 -1.57 -1.92
C VAL A 20 -9.96 -1.13 -2.58
N LEU A 21 -10.26 0.16 -2.44
CA LEU A 21 -11.26 0.84 -3.24
C LEU A 21 -10.59 1.30 -4.53
N GLU A 22 -11.13 0.89 -5.67
CA GLU A 22 -10.59 1.24 -6.98
C GLU A 22 -11.63 2.02 -7.80
N ASP A 23 -11.15 2.99 -8.59
CA ASP A 23 -11.97 3.73 -9.55
C ASP A 23 -11.94 3.07 -10.93
N PHE A 24 -13.11 2.71 -11.44
CA PHE A 24 -13.30 2.15 -12.78
C PHE A 24 -13.75 3.19 -13.80
N GLY A 25 -13.72 4.48 -13.42
CA GLY A 25 -14.02 5.61 -14.28
C GLY A 25 -15.50 5.99 -14.32
N ALA A 26 -15.82 7.06 -15.03
CA ALA A 26 -17.10 7.77 -14.92
C ALA A 26 -18.37 6.92 -15.11
N CYS A 27 -18.32 5.86 -15.94
CA CYS A 27 -19.47 5.01 -16.22
C CYS A 27 -19.70 3.93 -15.15
N ALA A 28 -18.64 3.48 -14.46
CA ALA A 28 -18.68 2.38 -13.51
C ALA A 28 -18.49 2.84 -12.04
N GLY A 29 -17.90 4.01 -11.84
CA GLY A 29 -17.60 4.57 -10.53
C GLY A 29 -16.53 3.76 -9.77
N SER A 30 -16.50 3.94 -8.46
CA SER A 30 -15.57 3.24 -7.58
C SER A 30 -16.22 2.05 -6.88
N ALA A 31 -15.47 0.96 -6.73
CA ALA A 31 -15.91 -0.23 -5.98
C ALA A 31 -14.77 -0.88 -5.20
N TRP A 32 -15.13 -1.54 -4.10
CA TRP A 32 -14.19 -2.38 -3.36
C TRP A 32 -13.85 -3.61 -4.19
N ARG A 33 -12.55 -3.88 -4.34
CA ARG A 33 -12.07 -4.98 -5.15
C ARG A 33 -12.34 -6.31 -4.46
N GLU A 34 -12.94 -7.23 -5.21
CA GLU A 34 -12.96 -8.64 -4.83
C GLU A 34 -11.52 -9.12 -4.71
N THR A 35 -11.17 -9.65 -3.54
CA THR A 35 -9.81 -10.05 -3.17
C THR A 35 -9.92 -11.41 -2.49
N ASP A 36 -9.04 -12.34 -2.84
CA ASP A 36 -8.97 -13.63 -2.14
C ASP A 36 -8.64 -13.39 -0.67
N GLU A 37 -9.21 -14.20 0.22
CA GLU A 37 -8.95 -14.06 1.66
C GLU A 37 -7.44 -14.07 1.95
N GLY A 38 -6.68 -14.97 1.33
CA GLY A 38 -5.23 -15.13 1.52
C GLY A 38 -4.41 -13.93 1.09
N ASP A 39 -4.89 -13.13 0.14
CA ASP A 39 -4.14 -12.10 -0.58
C ASP A 39 -4.43 -10.68 -0.05
N THR A 40 -4.90 -10.60 1.19
CA THR A 40 -5.29 -9.33 1.84
C THR A 40 -4.22 -8.75 2.76
N ASP A 41 -3.02 -9.32 2.79
CA ASP A 41 -1.91 -8.76 3.57
C ASP A 41 -1.24 -7.58 2.85
N LEU A 42 -0.46 -6.80 3.62
CA LEU A 42 0.20 -5.60 3.13
C LEU A 42 1.12 -5.87 1.93
N GLU A 43 1.97 -6.90 2.01
CA GLU A 43 2.96 -7.18 0.97
C GLU A 43 2.30 -7.60 -0.34
N THR A 44 1.24 -8.40 -0.26
CA THR A 44 0.46 -8.80 -1.44
C THR A 44 -0.20 -7.59 -2.10
N VAL A 45 -0.88 -6.72 -1.33
CA VAL A 45 -1.48 -5.48 -1.87
C VAL A 45 -0.45 -4.58 -2.53
N LEU A 46 0.73 -4.43 -1.94
CA LEU A 46 1.82 -3.64 -2.53
C LEU A 46 2.28 -4.21 -3.86
N GLN A 47 2.49 -5.53 -3.93
CA GLN A 47 2.90 -6.22 -5.14
C GLN A 47 1.83 -6.12 -6.25
N ASP A 48 0.55 -6.17 -5.89
CA ASP A 48 -0.58 -6.06 -6.81
C ASP A 48 -0.76 -4.64 -7.35
N ILE A 49 -0.52 -3.62 -6.52
CA ILE A 49 -0.47 -2.23 -6.98
C ILE A 49 0.73 -2.04 -7.93
N ILE A 50 1.91 -2.55 -7.58
CA ILE A 50 3.11 -2.45 -8.43
C ILE A 50 2.91 -3.17 -9.76
N SER A 51 2.34 -4.38 -9.76
CA SER A 51 2.09 -5.17 -10.98
C SER A 51 0.93 -4.62 -11.83
N GLY A 52 0.03 -3.84 -11.22
CA GLY A 52 -1.09 -3.19 -11.91
C GLY A 52 -2.38 -3.98 -11.90
N GLN A 53 -2.51 -4.95 -11.00
CA GLN A 53 -3.80 -5.58 -10.67
C GLN A 53 -4.79 -4.57 -10.10
N TYR A 54 -4.27 -3.52 -9.46
CA TYR A 54 -4.99 -2.29 -9.15
C TYR A 54 -4.47 -1.16 -10.04
N ALA A 55 -5.28 -0.74 -11.01
CA ALA A 55 -4.93 0.30 -11.96
C ALA A 55 -5.11 1.70 -11.36
N TYR A 56 -6.22 1.94 -10.66
CA TYR A 56 -6.56 3.25 -10.08
C TYR A 56 -7.04 3.14 -8.63
N PRO A 57 -6.19 2.70 -7.69
CA PRO A 57 -6.54 2.68 -6.28
C PRO A 57 -6.86 4.09 -5.78
N VAL A 58 -7.97 4.22 -5.05
CA VAL A 58 -8.46 5.48 -4.47
C VAL A 58 -8.24 5.52 -2.97
N ARG A 59 -8.55 4.42 -2.29
CA ARG A 59 -8.43 4.31 -0.84
C ARG A 59 -8.08 2.89 -0.45
N ILE A 60 -7.25 2.77 0.57
CA ILE A 60 -6.86 1.49 1.15
C ILE A 60 -7.21 1.52 2.63
N VAL A 61 -8.07 0.60 3.06
CA VAL A 61 -8.45 0.47 4.46
C VAL A 61 -7.79 -0.77 5.03
N CYS A 62 -7.11 -0.58 6.15
CA CYS A 62 -6.58 -1.68 6.94
C CYS A 62 -7.48 -1.88 8.16
N PHE A 63 -7.83 -3.12 8.45
CA PHE A 63 -8.58 -3.45 9.65
C PHE A 63 -8.14 -4.79 10.22
N ASN A 64 -8.38 -4.95 11.52
CA ASN A 64 -8.29 -6.22 12.21
C ASN A 64 -9.61 -6.42 12.98
N ALA A 65 -10.40 -7.39 12.54
CA ALA A 65 -11.73 -7.65 13.10
C ALA A 65 -11.66 -8.30 14.49
N VAL A 66 -10.61 -9.07 14.77
CA VAL A 66 -10.39 -9.74 16.06
C VAL A 66 -9.97 -8.72 17.12
N GLU A 67 -9.09 -7.79 16.75
CA GLU A 67 -8.64 -6.70 17.63
C GLU A 67 -9.61 -5.50 17.67
N GLY A 68 -10.58 -5.44 16.76
CA GLY A 68 -11.68 -4.47 16.80
C GLY A 68 -11.31 -3.06 16.31
N TRP A 69 -10.38 -2.92 15.37
CA TRP A 69 -9.99 -1.62 14.82
C TRP A 69 -9.98 -1.59 13.29
N SER A 70 -10.12 -0.39 12.74
CA SER A 70 -9.92 -0.08 11.33
C SER A 70 -9.29 1.31 11.17
N ARG A 71 -8.53 1.51 10.08
CA ARG A 71 -7.90 2.79 9.74
C ARG A 71 -7.75 3.00 8.24
N ASP A 72 -7.67 4.26 7.83
CA ASP A 72 -7.21 4.62 6.49
C ASP A 72 -5.69 4.38 6.39
N ALA A 73 -5.29 3.40 5.59
CA ALA A 73 -3.91 2.99 5.36
C ALA A 73 -3.35 3.50 4.03
N THR A 74 -4.14 4.26 3.25
CA THR A 74 -3.75 4.83 1.96
C THR A 74 -2.39 5.54 2.02
N PRO A 75 -2.14 6.46 2.97
CA PRO A 75 -0.84 7.12 3.06
C PRO A 75 0.32 6.20 3.46
N ASP A 76 0.08 5.22 4.34
CA ASP A 76 1.11 4.26 4.75
C ASP A 76 1.55 3.38 3.57
N VAL A 77 0.58 2.91 2.79
CA VAL A 77 0.84 2.13 1.58
C VAL A 77 1.54 2.99 0.52
N ALA A 78 1.13 4.24 0.33
CA ALA A 78 1.77 5.15 -0.61
C ALA A 78 3.23 5.45 -0.25
N ASP A 79 3.54 5.63 1.04
CA ASP A 79 4.93 5.78 1.52
C ASP A 79 5.74 4.51 1.22
N ALA A 80 5.20 3.31 1.51
CA ALA A 80 5.87 2.04 1.26
C ALA A 80 6.06 1.74 -0.24
N LEU A 81 5.14 2.19 -1.11
CA LEU A 81 5.30 2.14 -2.56
C LEU A 81 6.40 3.08 -3.03
N ALA A 82 6.44 4.31 -2.52
CA ALA A 82 7.48 5.28 -2.87
C ALA A 82 8.88 4.74 -2.56
N GLU A 83 9.05 4.12 -1.40
CA GLU A 83 10.33 3.51 -1.01
C GLU A 83 10.73 2.35 -1.93
N ARG A 84 9.82 1.43 -2.26
CA ARG A 84 10.13 0.31 -3.17
C ARG A 84 10.47 0.77 -4.57
N VAL A 85 9.71 1.73 -5.08
CA VAL A 85 9.90 2.31 -6.39
C VAL A 85 11.24 3.04 -6.48
N ALA A 86 11.63 3.81 -5.46
CA ALA A 86 12.92 4.49 -5.44
C ALA A 86 14.11 3.51 -5.43
N ASN A 87 13.92 2.29 -4.95
CA ASN A 87 14.94 1.24 -4.90
C ASN A 87 14.97 0.35 -6.16
N THR A 88 14.12 0.61 -7.16
CA THR A 88 14.01 -0.21 -8.37
C THR A 88 14.26 0.64 -9.60
N ASP A 89 15.13 0.20 -10.52
CA ASP A 89 15.40 0.89 -11.79
C ASP A 89 14.29 0.69 -12.86
N ALA A 90 13.10 0.26 -12.45
CA ALA A 90 12.01 -0.06 -13.35
C ALA A 90 11.21 1.18 -13.73
N GLU A 91 10.72 1.22 -14.98
CA GLU A 91 9.78 2.24 -15.41
C GLU A 91 8.45 2.10 -14.66
N ILE A 92 7.99 3.20 -14.05
CA ILE A 92 6.79 3.23 -13.22
C ILE A 92 5.61 3.67 -14.09
N ARG A 93 4.48 2.96 -14.00
CA ARG A 93 3.26 3.38 -14.68
C ARG A 93 2.79 4.75 -14.18
N PRO A 94 2.32 5.66 -15.06
CA PRO A 94 1.85 6.99 -14.65
C PRO A 94 0.81 6.97 -13.52
N ALA A 95 -0.16 6.05 -13.59
CA ALA A 95 -1.19 5.92 -12.56
C ALA A 95 -0.62 5.60 -11.15
N LEU A 96 0.42 4.77 -11.08
CA LEU A 96 1.10 4.46 -9.82
C LEU A 96 1.87 5.67 -9.29
N GLN A 97 2.55 6.40 -10.18
CA GLN A 97 3.25 7.63 -9.82
C GLN A 97 2.28 8.70 -9.29
N ASP A 98 1.13 8.87 -9.94
CA ASP A 98 0.09 9.81 -9.51
C ASP A 98 -0.50 9.42 -8.16
N PHE A 99 -0.76 8.13 -7.94
CA PHE A 99 -1.22 7.60 -6.65
C PHE A 99 -0.23 7.90 -5.52
N ILE A 100 1.06 7.59 -5.73
CA ILE A 100 2.12 7.87 -4.74
C ILE A 100 2.18 9.37 -4.45
N LYS A 101 2.23 10.20 -5.49
CA LYS A 101 2.33 11.66 -5.35
C LYS A 101 1.15 12.27 -4.59
N ALA A 102 -0.05 11.73 -4.77
CA ALA A 102 -1.25 12.23 -4.12
C ALA A 102 -1.35 11.82 -2.64
N ASN A 103 -0.82 10.65 -2.27
CA ASN A 103 -1.13 10.01 -0.98
C ASN A 103 0.08 9.84 -0.05
N ALA A 104 1.32 9.79 -0.56
CA ALA A 104 2.50 9.65 0.28
C ALA A 104 2.66 10.87 1.20
N ARG A 105 2.93 10.62 2.48
CA ARG A 105 3.20 11.68 3.47
C ARG A 105 4.57 12.27 3.26
N ARG A 106 5.54 11.42 2.88
CA ARG A 106 6.85 11.86 2.43
C ARG A 106 6.72 12.21 0.96
N ARG A 107 6.56 13.50 0.67
CA ARG A 107 6.90 13.98 -0.68
C ARG A 107 8.31 13.49 -0.96
N LEU A 108 8.55 12.91 -2.13
CA LEU A 108 9.88 12.66 -2.66
C LEU A 108 10.69 13.93 -2.43
N ASP A 109 11.48 13.96 -1.36
CA ASP A 109 12.43 15.01 -1.08
C ASP A 109 13.47 14.84 -2.16
N VAL A 110 13.22 15.47 -3.33
CA VAL A 110 14.27 15.87 -4.23
C VAL A 110 15.12 16.79 -3.37
N GLN A 111 16.14 16.21 -2.77
CA GLN A 111 17.13 16.91 -1.99
C GLN A 111 17.78 17.89 -2.97
N LEU A 112 17.26 19.10 -3.03
CA LEU A 112 17.84 20.18 -3.82
C LEU A 112 19.22 20.40 -3.23
N ALA A 113 20.25 19.91 -3.93
CA ALA A 113 21.63 20.18 -3.57
C ALA A 113 21.76 21.70 -3.41
N LEU A 114 22.01 22.13 -2.17
CA LEU A 114 22.25 23.54 -1.88
C LEU A 114 23.47 23.96 -2.70
N PRO A 115 23.40 25.05 -3.50
CA PRO A 115 24.58 25.55 -4.17
C PRO A 115 25.59 25.94 -3.09
N LEU A 116 26.72 25.23 -3.06
CA LEU A 116 27.86 25.63 -2.26
C LEU A 116 28.22 27.04 -2.69
N ARG A 117 27.95 28.02 -1.82
CA ARG A 117 28.47 29.37 -1.98
C ARG A 117 29.99 29.25 -2.02
N GLY A 118 30.55 29.34 -3.22
CA GLY A 118 31.95 29.65 -3.40
C GLY A 118 32.24 30.95 -2.64
N VAL A 119 33.19 30.88 -1.72
CA VAL A 119 33.81 32.06 -1.14
C VAL A 119 35.30 31.82 -1.15
N GLY A 120 35.98 32.63 -1.97
CA GLY A 120 37.35 33.10 -1.76
C GLY A 120 38.46 32.12 -2.08
#